data_AF-A0A2E5WAJ3-F1
#
_entry.id   AF-A0A2E5WAJ3-F1
#
_cell.length_a   1.000
_cell.length_b   1.000
_cell.length_c   1.000
_cell.angle_alpha   90.00
_cell.angle_beta   90.00
_cell.angle_gamma   90.00
#
_symmetry.space_group_name_H-M   'P 1'
#
loop_
_entity.id
_entity.type
_entity.pdbx_description
1 polymer ?
#
loop_
_entity_poly.entity_id
_entity_poly.type
_entity_poly.pdbx_seq_one_letter_code
_entity_poly.pdbx_strand_id
1 'polypeptide(L)' 'MVPNPNPTLDFPVHQEIITKAGIWNLENMQYDGLVEDEVYEFLFVFAPISFKGATGSPGRPIAMR' A
#
# COMPACT_ATOMS: atom_id res chain seq x y z
N MET A 1 10.36 -14.92 11.15
CA MET A 1 11.54 -14.04 11.25
C MET A 1 11.43 -13.01 10.15
N VAL A 2 11.54 -11.72 10.46
CA VAL A 2 11.62 -10.66 9.44
C VAL A 2 12.94 -10.85 8.70
N PRO A 3 12.96 -11.01 7.37
CA PRO A 3 14.18 -11.34 6.61
C PRO A 3 15.12 -10.13 6.46
N ASN A 4 15.28 -9.32 7.51
CA ASN A 4 16.18 -8.19 7.52
C ASN A 4 17.60 -8.67 7.90
N PRO A 5 18.63 -8.42 7.06
CA PRO A 5 20.01 -8.74 7.39
C PRO A 5 20.52 -8.06 8.68
N ASN A 6 19.92 -6.93 9.07
CA ASN A 6 20.18 -6.30 10.35
C ASN A 6 19.15 -6.77 11.41
N PRO A 7 19.56 -7.57 12.42
CA PRO A 7 18.65 -8.15 13.40
C PRO A 7 18.10 -7.14 14.41
N THR A 8 18.59 -5.89 14.44
CA THR A 8 18.09 -4.84 15.34
C THR A 8 17.04 -3.94 14.69
N LEU A 9 16.66 -4.20 13.43
CA LEU A 9 15.72 -3.37 12.68
C LEU A 9 14.51 -4.18 12.22
N ASP A 10 13.34 -3.86 12.77
CA ASP A 10 12.07 -4.46 12.36
C ASP A 10 11.29 -3.52 11.44
N PHE A 11 10.93 -4.01 10.25
CA PHE A 11 10.14 -3.28 9.25
C PHE A 11 10.53 -1.80 9.09
N PRO A 12 11.83 -1.48 8.88
CA PRO A 12 12.31 -0.10 8.95
C PRO A 12 11.57 0.82 7.96
N VAL A 13 11.22 0.32 6.78
CA VAL A 13 10.46 1.06 5.77
C VAL A 13 9.06 1.43 6.26
N HIS A 14 8.32 0.50 6.88
CA HIS A 14 7.01 0.79 7.48
C HIS A 14 7.11 1.88 8.54
N GLN A 15 8.16 1.85 9.38
CA GLN A 15 8.36 2.88 10.41
C GLN A 15 8.62 4.26 9.82
N GLU A 16 9.48 4.35 8.79
CA GLU A 16 9.78 5.63 8.13
C GLU A 16 8.54 6.24 7.48
N ILE A 17 7.80 5.46 6.69
CA ILE A 17 6.71 6.04 5.88
C ILE A 17 5.43 6.20 6.68
N ILE A 18 5.02 5.22 7.49
CA ILE A 18 3.75 5.29 8.23
C ILE A 18 3.88 6.17 9.47
N THR A 19 4.79 5.81 10.38
CA THR A 19 4.85 6.44 11.71
C THR A 19 5.52 7.81 11.68
N LYS A 20 6.64 7.94 10.95
CA LYS A 20 7.40 9.20 10.93
C LYS A 20 6.88 10.19 9.87
N ALA A 21 6.47 9.70 8.70
CA ALA A 21 6.02 10.56 7.59
C ALA A 21 4.50 10.63 7.39
N GLY A 22 3.70 9.78 8.04
CA GLY A 22 2.23 9.78 7.89
C GLY A 22 1.72 9.30 6.52
N ILE A 23 2.54 8.55 5.78
CA ILE A 23 2.27 7.98 4.46
C ILE A 23 1.67 6.58 4.63
N TRP A 24 0.51 6.34 4.02
CA TRP A 24 -0.18 5.06 4.08
C TRP A 24 0.44 4.03 3.12
N ASN A 25 0.55 2.78 3.59
CA ASN A 25 0.94 1.65 2.76
C ASN A 25 -0.27 0.96 2.13
N LEU A 26 -0.15 0.64 0.83
CA LEU A 26 -1.02 -0.29 0.13
C LEU A 26 -0.19 -1.49 -0.33
N GLU A 27 -0.66 -2.70 -0.04
CA GLU A 27 0.04 -3.95 -0.30
C GLU A 27 -0.86 -4.89 -1.12
N ASN A 28 -0.24 -5.85 -1.82
CA ASN A 28 -0.94 -6.90 -2.58
C ASN A 28 -1.86 -6.39 -3.70
N MET A 29 -1.42 -5.36 -4.41
CA MET A 29 -2.12 -4.79 -5.56
C MET A 29 -1.93 -5.64 -6.82
N GLN A 30 -2.91 -5.62 -7.72
CA GLN A 30 -2.81 -6.27 -9.03
C GLN A 30 -2.73 -5.22 -10.15
N TYR A 31 -1.73 -5.37 -11.02
CA TYR A 31 -1.37 -4.37 -12.02
C TYR A 31 -1.40 -4.89 -13.46
N ASP A 32 -1.68 -6.17 -13.70
CA ASP A 32 -1.48 -6.82 -15.01
C ASP A 32 -2.14 -6.05 -16.17
N GLY A 33 -3.40 -5.63 -16.01
CA GLY A 33 -4.11 -4.87 -17.04
C GLY A 33 -3.54 -3.47 -17.27
N LEU A 34 -3.08 -2.77 -16.23
CA LEU A 34 -2.44 -1.46 -16.39
C LEU A 34 -1.09 -1.57 -17.10
N VAL A 35 -0.35 -2.65 -16.82
CA VAL A 35 0.94 -2.95 -17.46
C VAL A 35 0.73 -3.31 -18.93
N GLU A 36 -0.26 -4.15 -19.23
CA GLU A 36 -0.61 -4.53 -20.61
C GLU A 36 -1.02 -3.31 -21.45
N ASP A 37 -1.79 -2.38 -20.86
CA ASP A 37 -2.27 -1.17 -21.54
C ASP A 37 -1.24 0.00 -21.54
N GLU A 38 -0.03 -0.20 -20.98
CA GLU A 38 1.00 0.83 -20.81
C GLU A 38 0.47 2.13 -20.14
N VAL A 39 -0.39 1.98 -19.14
CA VAL A 39 -1.04 3.09 -18.43
C VAL A 39 -0.26 3.45 -17.16
N TYR A 40 0.35 4.63 -17.16
CA TYR A 40 1.16 5.12 -16.04
C TYR A 40 0.49 6.24 -15.22
N GLU A 41 -0.51 6.91 -15.80
CA GLU A 41 -1.27 7.98 -15.15
C GLU A 41 -2.77 7.72 -15.32
N PHE A 42 -3.49 7.74 -14.21
CA PHE A 42 -4.91 7.44 -14.13
C PHE A 42 -5.49 8.05 -12.85
N LEU A 43 -6.80 8.28 -12.84
CA LEU A 43 -7.51 8.55 -11.60
C LEU A 43 -7.49 7.29 -10.74
N PHE A 44 -6.81 7.37 -9.60
CA PHE A 44 -6.81 6.33 -8.59
C PHE A 44 -7.93 6.56 -7.58
N VAL A 45 -8.81 5.57 -7.46
CA VAL A 45 -9.88 5.56 -6.44
C VAL A 45 -9.63 4.39 -5.49
N PHE A 46 -9.57 4.68 -4.20
CA PHE A 46 -9.45 3.66 -3.16
C PHE A 46 -10.71 3.68 -2.27
N ALA A 47 -11.40 2.54 -2.21
CA ALA A 47 -12.61 2.37 -1.40
C ALA A 47 -12.34 1.40 -0.23
N PRO A 48 -11.89 1.91 0.94
CA PRO A 48 -11.70 1.09 2.14
C PRO A 48 -13.02 0.82 2.87
N ILE A 49 -13.06 -0.28 3.62
CA ILE A 49 -14.15 -0.51 4.60
C ILE A 49 -13.89 0.36 5.84
N SER A 50 -14.93 1.05 6.33
CA SER A 50 -14.85 1.92 7.51
C SER A 50 -14.90 1.12 8.82
N PHE A 51 -13.79 0.50 9.19
CA PHE A 51 -13.65 -0.17 10.49
C PHE A 51 -13.26 0.82 11.59
N LYS A 52 -14.03 0.86 12.68
CA LYS A 52 -13.69 1.68 13.85
C LYS A 52 -12.53 1.03 14.61
N GLY A 53 -11.44 1.77 14.78
CA GLY A 53 -10.28 1.36 15.61
C GLY A 53 -9.32 0.35 14.93
N ALA A 54 -9.51 0.02 13.66
CA ALA A 54 -8.59 -0.83 12.92
C ALA A 54 -7.31 -0.08 12.53
N THR A 55 -6.20 -0.81 12.40
CA THR A 55 -4.90 -0.28 11.94
C THR A 55 -4.74 -0.32 10.41
N GLY A 56 -5.72 -0.90 9.70
CA GLY A 56 -5.75 -1.02 8.25
C GLY A 56 -7.13 -1.47 7.77
N SER A 57 -7.33 -1.49 6.45
CA SER A 57 -8.58 -1.92 5.84
C SER A 57 -8.30 -2.59 4.50
N PRO A 58 -8.99 -3.71 4.16
CA PRO A 58 -9.04 -4.16 2.78
C PRO A 58 -9.75 -3.07 1.95
N GLY A 59 -9.34 -2.93 0.71
CA GLY A 59 -9.99 -2.00 -0.21
C GLY A 59 -10.06 -2.57 -1.61
N ARG A 60 -10.92 -1.96 -2.41
CA ARG A 60 -10.97 -2.19 -3.85
C ARG A 60 -10.33 -1.00 -4.56
N PRO A 61 -9.04 -1.08 -4.92
CA PRO A 61 -8.42 -0.07 -5.76
C PRO A 61 -9.00 -0.13 -7.17
N ILE A 62 -9.30 1.04 -7.74
CA ILE A 62 -9.81 1.17 -9.09
C ILE A 62 -8.96 2.22 -9.81
N ALA A 63 -8.50 1.87 -11.00
CA ALA A 63 -7.88 2.80 -11.93
C ALA A 63 -8.90 3.20 -13.00
N MET A 64 -9.07 4.50 -13.22
CA MET A 64 -9.94 5.06 -14.25
C MET A 64 -9.13 5.99 -15.15
N ARG A 65 -9.23 5.79 -16.47
CA ARG A 65 -8.58 6.61 -17.49
C ARG A 65 -9.61 7.16 -18.45
#